data_AF-A0A1W1E2M5-F1
#
_entry.id   AF-A0A1W1E2M5-F1
#
_cell.length_a   1.000
_cell.length_b   1.000
_cell.length_c   1.000
_cell.angle_alpha   90.00
_cell.angle_beta   90.00
_cell.angle_gamma   90.00
#
_symmetry.space_group_name_H-M   'P 1'
#
loop_
_entity.id
_entity.type
_entity.pdbx_description
1 polymer ?
#
loop_
_entity_poly.entity_id
_entity_poly.type
_entity_poly.pdbx_seq_one_letter_code
_entity_poly.pdbx_strand_id
1 'polypeptide(L)'
;MLQKLVKFLENNYPDSNIDDYLDAKYIQLSGPQLKQIADALNSGELKTKPASSCSAERFVFSFGETAILVQKNKVNSSVIYQAELSWETDFMAIHSTRSKGKGFYFIAFEFDDAYQITLKDTDKRLEDQVRNIEQDQAMIDKVMPVLKGFMSAISG
;
A
#
# COMPACT_ATOMS: atom_id res chain seq x y z
N MET A 1 -4.23 5.12 -11.37
CA MET A 1 -3.14 4.79 -10.44
C MET A 1 -2.42 3.51 -10.88
N LEU A 2 -3.08 2.33 -10.85
CA LEU A 2 -2.47 1.04 -11.18
C LEU A 2 -1.69 0.98 -12.52
N GLN A 3 -2.28 1.45 -13.62
CA GLN A 3 -1.60 1.41 -14.93
C GLN A 3 -0.26 2.16 -14.95
N LYS A 4 -0.16 3.30 -14.24
CA LYS A 4 1.08 4.05 -14.13
C LYS A 4 2.12 3.29 -13.32
N LEU A 5 1.69 2.67 -12.21
CA LEU A 5 2.54 1.88 -11.34
C LEU A 5 3.10 0.65 -12.06
N VAL A 6 2.24 -0.12 -12.73
CA VAL A 6 2.64 -1.30 -13.53
C VAL A 6 3.69 -0.91 -14.57
N LYS A 7 3.42 0.14 -15.36
CA LYS A 7 4.38 0.64 -16.35
C LYS A 7 5.70 1.09 -15.71
N PHE A 8 5.65 1.67 -14.51
CA PHE A 8 6.86 2.05 -13.80
C PHE A 8 7.68 0.83 -13.37
N LEU A 9 7.01 -0.19 -12.80
CA LEU A 9 7.65 -1.44 -12.38
C LEU A 9 8.29 -2.16 -13.57
N GLU A 10 7.59 -2.29 -14.71
CA GLU A 10 8.13 -2.89 -15.95
C GLU A 10 9.43 -2.23 -16.43
N ASN A 11 9.54 -0.91 -16.30
CA ASN A 11 10.67 -0.16 -16.82
C ASN A 11 11.86 -0.07 -15.84
N ASN A 12 11.62 -0.14 -14.54
CA ASN A 12 12.64 0.13 -13.52
C ASN A 12 12.99 -1.10 -12.66
N TYR A 13 12.08 -2.07 -12.56
CA TYR A 13 12.25 -3.29 -11.79
C TYR A 13 11.76 -4.50 -12.60
N PRO A 14 12.43 -4.86 -13.71
CA PRO A 14 11.99 -5.92 -14.62
C PRO A 14 11.90 -7.30 -13.96
N ASP A 15 12.62 -7.51 -12.86
CA ASP A 15 12.58 -8.74 -12.06
C ASP A 15 11.42 -8.77 -11.06
N SER A 16 10.67 -7.66 -10.90
CA SER A 16 9.48 -7.64 -10.05
C SER A 16 8.37 -8.49 -10.65
N ASN A 17 7.71 -9.27 -9.80
CA ASN A 17 6.54 -10.04 -10.20
C ASN A 17 5.31 -9.11 -10.40
N ILE A 18 5.17 -8.56 -11.60
CA ILE A 18 4.08 -7.65 -11.96
C ILE A 18 2.72 -8.35 -11.90
N ASP A 19 2.67 -9.68 -12.07
CA ASP A 19 1.44 -10.46 -11.99
C ASP A 19 0.78 -10.34 -10.61
N ASP A 20 1.57 -10.08 -9.54
CA ASP A 20 1.02 -9.80 -8.22
C ASP A 20 0.12 -8.55 -8.20
N TYR A 21 0.34 -7.60 -9.12
CA TYR A 21 -0.52 -6.41 -9.28
C TYR A 21 -1.65 -6.64 -10.28
N LEU A 22 -1.38 -7.36 -11.38
CA LEU A 22 -2.35 -7.55 -12.46
C LEU A 22 -3.44 -8.56 -12.10
N ASP A 23 -3.08 -9.62 -11.37
CA ASP A 23 -4.03 -10.66 -10.93
C ASP A 23 -4.82 -10.25 -9.68
N ALA A 24 -4.36 -9.20 -8.99
CA ALA A 24 -5.02 -8.70 -7.80
C ALA A 24 -6.32 -7.96 -8.15
N LYS A 25 -7.35 -8.14 -7.32
CA LYS A 25 -8.54 -7.29 -7.40
C LYS A 25 -8.14 -5.85 -7.12
N TYR A 26 -8.32 -4.97 -8.10
CA TYR A 26 -8.05 -3.54 -7.95
C TYR A 26 -9.27 -2.79 -7.41
N ILE A 27 -9.08 -2.10 -6.29
CA ILE A 27 -10.05 -1.23 -5.66
C ILE A 27 -9.49 0.20 -5.63
N GLN A 28 -10.28 1.15 -6.11
CA GLN A 28 -9.94 2.57 -6.05
C GLN A 28 -11.02 3.31 -5.28
N LEU A 29 -10.63 3.96 -4.19
CA LEU A 29 -11.53 4.85 -3.45
C LEU A 29 -11.50 6.25 -4.05
N SER A 30 -12.68 6.81 -4.27
CA SER A 30 -12.86 8.24 -4.48
C SER A 30 -12.65 9.03 -3.18
N GLY A 31 -12.39 10.33 -3.30
CA GLY A 31 -12.30 11.24 -2.15
C GLY A 31 -13.51 11.16 -1.20
N PRO A 32 -14.76 11.14 -1.70
CA PRO A 32 -15.94 10.94 -0.86
C PRO A 32 -15.96 9.60 -0.10
N GLN A 33 -15.58 8.49 -0.76
CA GLN A 33 -15.51 7.17 -0.08
C GLN A 33 -14.42 7.13 0.98
N LEU A 34 -13.27 7.77 0.71
CA LEU A 34 -12.19 7.91 1.68
C LEU A 34 -12.67 8.68 2.91
N LYS A 35 -13.38 9.79 2.70
CA LYS A 35 -13.99 10.58 3.77
C LYS A 35 -15.02 9.77 4.56
N GLN A 36 -15.88 9.01 3.90
CA GLN A 36 -16.87 8.15 4.58
C GLN A 36 -16.20 7.12 5.50
N ILE A 37 -15.12 6.48 5.04
CA ILE A 37 -14.37 5.54 5.88
C ILE A 37 -13.75 6.26 7.09
N ALA A 38 -13.15 7.42 6.87
CA ALA A 38 -12.55 8.21 7.95
C ALA A 38 -13.60 8.67 8.98
N ASP A 39 -14.74 9.18 8.51
CA ASP A 39 -15.85 9.64 9.36
C ASP A 39 -16.43 8.46 10.16
N ALA A 40 -16.64 7.29 9.53
CA ALA A 40 -17.16 6.10 10.18
C ALA A 40 -16.20 5.49 11.22
N LEU A 41 -14.88 5.58 10.97
CA LEU A 41 -13.87 5.22 11.97
C LEU A 41 -13.90 6.16 13.17
N ASN A 42 -13.98 7.47 12.93
CA ASN A 42 -13.97 8.48 13.99
C ASN A 42 -15.26 8.48 14.83
N SER A 43 -16.41 8.18 14.22
CA SER A 43 -17.70 8.10 14.91
C SER A 43 -17.88 6.77 15.66
N GLY A 44 -17.02 5.78 15.42
CA GLY A 44 -17.18 4.42 15.95
C GLY A 44 -18.27 3.60 15.27
N GLU A 45 -18.88 4.13 14.19
CA GLU A 45 -19.87 3.42 13.37
C GLU A 45 -19.26 2.20 12.68
N LEU A 46 -18.02 2.33 12.21
CA LEU A 46 -17.26 1.23 11.67
C LEU A 46 -16.56 0.45 12.79
N LYS A 47 -17.20 -0.63 13.24
CA LYS A 47 -16.56 -1.58 14.15
C LYS A 47 -15.39 -2.24 13.45
N THR A 48 -14.19 -1.96 13.92
CA THR A 48 -12.98 -2.56 13.37
C THR A 48 -12.99 -4.06 13.63
N LYS A 49 -12.81 -4.86 12.57
CA LYS A 49 -12.66 -6.31 12.68
C LYS A 49 -11.19 -6.71 12.58
N PRO A 50 -10.75 -7.82 13.20
CA PRO A 50 -9.37 -8.30 13.07
C PRO A 50 -8.98 -8.51 11.61
N ALA A 51 -7.72 -8.29 11.24
CA ALA A 51 -7.29 -8.39 9.84
C ALA A 51 -7.61 -9.76 9.22
N SER A 52 -7.53 -10.83 10.00
CA SER A 52 -7.82 -12.21 9.59
C SER A 52 -9.28 -12.47 9.19
N SER A 53 -10.20 -11.58 9.59
CA SER A 53 -11.60 -11.63 9.15
C SER A 53 -11.79 -11.23 7.69
N CYS A 54 -10.80 -10.57 7.09
CA CYS A 54 -10.82 -10.24 5.67
C CYS A 54 -10.60 -11.52 4.86
N SER A 55 -11.58 -11.86 4.01
CA SER A 55 -11.53 -13.06 3.16
C SER A 55 -10.64 -12.87 1.92
N ALA A 56 -10.23 -11.64 1.62
CA ALA A 56 -9.41 -11.34 0.46
C ALA A 56 -7.98 -11.85 0.66
N GLU A 57 -7.56 -12.78 -0.21
CA GLU A 57 -6.20 -13.31 -0.21
C GLU A 57 -5.19 -12.32 -0.79
N ARG A 58 -5.60 -11.55 -1.80
CA ARG A 58 -4.78 -10.54 -2.47
C ARG A 58 -5.65 -9.45 -3.08
N PHE A 59 -5.26 -8.19 -2.90
CA PHE A 59 -5.90 -7.06 -3.56
C PHE A 59 -4.95 -5.87 -3.69
N VAL A 60 -5.23 -4.98 -4.64
CA VAL A 60 -4.60 -3.67 -4.71
C VAL A 60 -5.62 -2.63 -4.30
N PHE A 61 -5.26 -1.84 -3.31
CA PHE A 61 -6.09 -0.77 -2.76
C PHE A 61 -5.45 0.59 -3.08
N SER A 62 -6.20 1.51 -3.69
CA SER A 62 -5.65 2.80 -4.09
C SER A 62 -6.56 3.98 -3.75
N PHE A 63 -5.93 5.11 -3.42
CA PHE A 63 -6.58 6.38 -3.16
C PHE A 63 -5.55 7.51 -3.32
N GLY A 64 -5.98 8.63 -3.91
CA GLY A 64 -5.06 9.73 -4.22
C GLY A 64 -3.85 9.25 -5.05
N GLU A 65 -2.65 9.56 -4.56
CA GLU A 65 -1.36 9.17 -5.17
C GLU A 65 -0.80 7.87 -4.59
N THR A 66 -1.57 7.14 -3.77
CA THR A 66 -1.12 5.92 -3.10
C THR A 66 -1.82 4.69 -3.69
N ALA A 67 -1.04 3.63 -3.88
CA ALA A 67 -1.53 2.26 -4.06
C ALA A 67 -0.87 1.36 -3.01
N ILE A 68 -1.60 0.35 -2.55
CA ILE A 68 -1.10 -0.67 -1.62
C ILE A 68 -1.45 -2.02 -2.20
N LEU A 69 -0.43 -2.81 -2.52
CA LEU A 69 -0.63 -4.24 -2.76
C LEU A 69 -0.69 -4.93 -1.40
N VAL A 70 -1.76 -5.66 -1.12
CA VAL A 70 -1.98 -6.37 0.15
C VAL A 70 -2.13 -7.86 -0.17
N GLN A 71 -1.35 -8.70 0.52
CA GLN A 71 -1.27 -10.13 0.27
C GLN A 71 -1.27 -10.90 1.58
N LYS A 72 -2.14 -11.89 1.71
CA LYS A 72 -2.23 -12.70 2.91
C LYS A 72 -0.96 -13.52 3.10
N ASN A 73 -0.39 -13.50 4.30
CA ASN A 73 0.79 -14.28 4.62
C ASN A 73 0.36 -15.74 4.89
N LYS A 74 0.93 -16.68 4.13
CA LYS A 74 0.65 -18.12 4.26
C LYS A 74 1.73 -18.88 5.04
N VAL A 75 2.81 -18.19 5.44
CA VAL A 75 4.02 -18.80 6.00
C VAL A 75 4.14 -18.56 7.50
N ASN A 76 3.84 -17.35 7.97
CA ASN A 76 3.95 -17.01 9.39
C ASN A 76 2.56 -16.79 10.01
N SER A 77 2.21 -17.57 11.04
CA SER A 77 0.91 -17.47 11.72
C SER A 77 0.70 -16.20 12.52
N SER A 78 1.77 -15.47 12.90
CA SER A 78 1.66 -14.20 13.63
C SER A 78 1.49 -12.98 12.71
N VAL A 79 1.74 -13.13 11.41
CA VAL A 79 1.57 -12.09 10.40
C VAL A 79 0.35 -12.48 9.57
N ILE A 80 -0.63 -11.60 9.46
CA ILE A 80 -1.82 -11.90 8.67
C ILE A 80 -1.60 -11.48 7.21
N TYR A 81 -0.99 -10.32 7.00
CA TYR A 81 -0.75 -9.77 5.67
C TYR A 81 0.65 -9.18 5.52
N GLN A 82 1.18 -9.32 4.32
CA GLN A 82 2.29 -8.53 3.80
C GLN A 82 1.73 -7.48 2.86
N ALA A 83 2.35 -6.32 2.81
CA ALA A 83 1.91 -5.24 1.96
C ALA A 83 3.08 -4.41 1.42
N GLU A 84 2.87 -3.82 0.25
CA GLU A 84 3.77 -2.84 -0.34
C GLU A 84 2.98 -1.60 -0.72
N LEU A 85 3.31 -0.48 -0.08
CA LEU A 85 2.80 0.84 -0.42
C LEU A 85 3.66 1.42 -1.55
N SER A 86 3.01 1.83 -2.63
CA SER A 86 3.59 2.60 -3.74
C SER A 86 2.98 4.00 -3.75
N TRP A 87 3.82 5.02 -3.57
CA TRP A 87 3.42 6.42 -3.56
C TRP A 87 3.96 7.14 -4.80
N GLU A 88 3.06 7.67 -5.64
CA GLU A 88 3.42 8.52 -6.79
C GLU A 88 3.95 9.86 -6.28
N THR A 89 5.18 10.21 -6.61
CA THR A 89 5.88 11.37 -6.03
C THR A 89 6.92 11.95 -6.98
N ASP A 90 7.24 13.22 -6.79
CA ASP A 90 8.11 14.01 -7.66
C ASP A 90 9.62 13.79 -7.37
N PHE A 91 10.02 12.82 -6.53
CA PHE A 91 11.44 12.58 -6.21
C PHE A 91 12.34 12.38 -7.43
N MET A 92 11.78 11.93 -8.57
CA MET A 92 12.49 11.82 -9.84
C MET A 92 12.85 13.17 -10.52
N ALA A 93 12.30 14.29 -10.04
CA ALA A 93 12.60 15.61 -10.60
C ALA A 93 13.98 16.15 -10.18
N ILE A 94 14.67 15.51 -9.23
CA ILE A 94 15.91 16.08 -8.68
C ILE A 94 17.12 15.77 -9.58
N HIS A 95 17.30 14.55 -10.12
CA HIS A 95 18.49 14.24 -10.96
C HIS A 95 18.30 13.28 -12.15
N SER A 96 17.08 12.91 -12.56
CA SER A 96 16.89 12.22 -13.85
C SER A 96 17.14 13.21 -15.01
N THR A 97 18.33 13.15 -15.60
CA THR A 97 18.66 13.92 -16.82
C THR A 97 17.84 13.50 -18.05
N ARG A 98 16.94 12.51 -17.94
CA ARG A 98 16.17 11.98 -19.08
C ARG A 98 14.64 11.97 -18.94
N SER A 99 14.05 12.26 -17.79
CA SER A 99 12.59 12.41 -17.73
C SER A 99 12.13 13.23 -16.52
N LYS A 100 11.43 14.34 -16.81
CA LYS A 100 10.66 15.13 -15.83
C LYS A 100 9.37 14.41 -15.40
N GLY A 101 9.44 13.10 -15.12
CA GLY A 101 8.29 12.27 -14.78
C GLY A 101 8.15 12.09 -13.27
N LYS A 102 6.91 11.94 -12.77
CA LYS A 102 6.66 11.42 -11.42
C LYS A 102 7.20 9.98 -11.33
N GLY A 103 7.81 9.64 -10.20
CA GLY A 103 8.26 8.27 -9.88
C GLY A 103 7.44 7.64 -8.76
N PHE A 104 7.88 6.47 -8.29
CA PHE A 104 7.25 5.78 -7.16
C PHE A 104 8.23 5.55 -6.01
N TYR A 105 7.79 5.89 -4.80
CA TYR A 105 8.44 5.53 -3.55
C TYR A 105 7.76 4.27 -2.98
N PHE A 106 8.54 3.25 -2.64
CA PHE A 106 8.04 1.96 -2.16
C PHE A 106 8.32 1.76 -0.67
N ILE A 107 7.32 1.29 0.08
CA ILE A 107 7.44 0.89 1.49
C ILE A 107 6.85 -0.51 1.64
N ALA A 108 7.70 -1.48 1.95
CA ALA A 108 7.27 -2.82 2.32
C ALA A 108 7.01 -2.90 3.83
N PHE A 109 5.92 -3.57 4.21
CA PHE A 109 5.54 -3.76 5.60
C PHE A 109 4.66 -5.01 5.77
N GLU A 110 4.51 -5.45 7.00
CA GLU A 110 3.66 -6.56 7.41
C GLU A 110 2.74 -6.09 8.54
N PHE A 111 1.57 -6.71 8.67
CA PHE A 111 0.71 -6.46 9.83
C PHE A 111 0.04 -7.70 10.38
N ASP A 112 -0.14 -7.67 11.71
CA ASP A 112 -0.80 -8.70 12.49
C ASP A 112 -2.33 -8.51 12.50
N ASP A 113 -3.00 -9.35 13.29
CA ASP A 113 -4.47 -9.36 13.38
C ASP A 113 -5.05 -8.07 14.01
N ALA A 114 -4.24 -7.35 14.79
CA ALA A 114 -4.57 -6.08 15.41
C ALA A 114 -4.15 -4.87 14.55
N TYR A 115 -3.66 -5.10 13.33
CA TYR A 115 -3.07 -4.10 12.44
C TYR A 115 -1.82 -3.43 13.00
N GLN A 116 -1.10 -4.08 13.91
CA GLN A 116 0.24 -3.62 14.32
C GLN A 116 1.21 -3.88 13.18
N ILE A 117 1.99 -2.85 12.84
CA ILE A 117 2.86 -2.84 11.68
C ILE A 117 4.28 -3.24 12.05
N THR A 118 4.92 -3.97 11.15
CA THR A 118 6.39 -4.11 11.11
C THR A 118 6.88 -3.72 9.72
N LEU A 119 7.75 -2.71 9.64
CA LEU A 119 8.40 -2.33 8.38
C LEU A 119 9.34 -3.43 7.90
N LYS A 120 9.44 -3.59 6.58
CA LYS A 120 10.31 -4.58 5.91
C LYS A 120 11.22 -3.89 4.91
N ASP A 121 12.32 -4.56 4.62
CA ASP A 121 13.15 -4.19 3.48
C ASP A 121 12.42 -4.46 2.15
N THR A 122 12.66 -3.59 1.18
CA THR A 122 12.28 -3.78 -0.22
C THR A 122 13.52 -3.62 -1.09
N ASP A 123 13.57 -4.38 -2.18
CA ASP A 123 14.57 -4.30 -3.25
C ASP A 123 14.24 -3.21 -4.29
N LYS A 124 13.00 -2.70 -4.27
CA LYS A 124 12.54 -1.60 -5.13
C LYS A 124 13.07 -0.26 -4.64
N ARG A 125 14.39 -0.09 -4.78
CA ARG A 125 15.13 1.12 -4.40
C ARG A 125 15.62 1.81 -5.65
N LEU A 126 15.42 3.13 -5.73
CA LEU A 126 16.15 3.95 -6.68
C LEU A 126 17.53 4.26 -6.08
N GLU A 127 18.60 4.25 -6.90
CA GLU A 127 19.99 4.42 -6.43
C GLU A 127 20.20 5.69 -5.56
N ASP A 128 19.44 6.76 -5.84
CA ASP A 128 19.54 8.04 -5.14
C ASP A 128 18.50 8.25 -4.03
N GLN A 129 17.66 7.24 -3.74
CA GLN A 129 16.58 7.35 -2.77
C GLN A 129 17.10 7.12 -1.34
N VAL A 130 17.26 8.21 -0.58
CA VAL A 130 17.56 8.14 0.85
C VAL A 130 16.29 7.70 1.61
N ARG A 131 16.29 6.49 2.17
CA ARG A 131 15.19 6.03 3.02
C ARG A 131 15.32 6.64 4.40
N ASN A 132 14.20 7.12 4.92
CA ASN A 132 14.09 7.56 6.29
C ASN A 132 12.99 6.73 6.96
N ILE A 133 13.38 5.88 7.91
CA ILE A 133 12.47 4.96 8.61
C ILE A 133 11.35 5.72 9.32
N GLU A 134 11.63 6.90 9.87
CA GLU A 134 10.61 7.74 10.52
C GLU A 134 9.61 8.29 9.50
N GLN A 135 10.07 8.64 8.29
CA GLN A 135 9.17 9.05 7.20
C GLN A 135 8.35 7.89 6.67
N ASP A 136 8.95 6.70 6.53
CA ASP A 136 8.25 5.48 6.13
C ASP A 136 7.15 5.16 7.15
N GLN A 137 7.49 5.18 8.45
CA GLN A 137 6.53 4.95 9.52
C GLN A 137 5.42 6.00 9.52
N ALA A 138 5.74 7.28 9.39
CA ALA A 138 4.74 8.35 9.35
C ALA A 138 3.81 8.26 8.13
N MET A 139 4.31 7.75 7.00
CA MET A 139 3.48 7.49 5.82
C MET A 139 2.53 6.31 6.08
N ILE A 140 3.04 5.23 6.67
CA ILE A 140 2.24 4.06 7.01
C ILE A 140 1.16 4.41 8.06
N ASP A 141 1.49 5.17 9.10
CA ASP A 141 0.56 5.61 10.14
C ASP A 141 -0.63 6.42 9.58
N LYS A 142 -0.41 7.18 8.50
CA LYS A 142 -1.48 7.90 7.80
C LYS A 142 -2.39 7.00 6.99
N VAL A 143 -1.83 5.94 6.41
CA VAL A 143 -2.52 5.07 5.47
C VAL A 143 -3.24 3.92 6.16
N MET A 144 -2.71 3.43 7.28
CA MET A 144 -3.23 2.28 7.99
C MET A 144 -4.67 2.42 8.50
N PRO A 145 -5.12 3.57 9.04
CA PRO A 145 -6.52 3.73 9.44
C PRO A 145 -7.47 3.49 8.27
N VAL A 146 -7.13 4.00 7.09
CA VAL A 146 -7.94 3.82 5.87
C VAL A 146 -7.96 2.36 5.44
N LEU A 147 -6.80 1.71 5.40
CA LEU A 147 -6.69 0.29 5.05
C LEU A 147 -7.49 -0.58 6.04
N LYS A 148 -7.33 -0.32 7.34
CA LYS A 148 -8.06 -1.01 8.42
C LYS A 148 -9.57 -0.84 8.29
N GLY A 149 -10.03 0.38 8.01
CA GLY A 149 -11.45 0.65 7.79
C GLY A 149 -11.98 -0.08 6.56
N PHE A 150 -11.26 0.03 5.43
CA PHE A 150 -11.63 -0.69 4.22
C PHE A 150 -11.71 -2.21 4.43
N MET A 151 -10.68 -2.81 5.02
CA MET A 151 -10.65 -4.25 5.32
C MET A 151 -11.81 -4.64 6.23
N SER A 152 -12.06 -3.88 7.30
CA SER A 152 -13.19 -4.13 8.21
C SER A 152 -14.55 -4.08 7.50
N ALA A 153 -14.72 -3.18 6.53
CA ALA A 153 -15.96 -3.04 5.76
C ALA A 153 -16.21 -4.19 4.77
N ILE A 154 -15.15 -4.84 4.28
CA ILE A 154 -15.25 -5.99 3.34
C ILE A 154 -15.14 -7.35 4.03
N SER A 155 -14.78 -7.37 5.31
CA SER A 155 -14.76 -8.59 6.13
C SER A 155 -16.18 -9.13 6.34
N GLY A 156 -16.31 -10.46 6.19
CA GLY A 156 -17.53 -11.23 6.46
C GLY A 156 -17.99 -11.15 7.91
#